data_AF-A0A8K0JU75-F1
#
_entry.id   AF-A0A8K0JU75-F1
#
_cell.length_a   1.000
_cell.length_b   1.000
_cell.length_c   1.000
_cell.angle_alpha   90.00
_cell.angle_beta   90.00
_cell.angle_gamma   90.00
#
_symmetry.space_group_name_H-M   'P 1'
#
loop_
_entity.id
_entity.type
_entity.pdbx_description
1 polymer ?
#
loop_
_entity_poly.entity_id
_entity_poly.type
_entity_poly.pdbx_seq_one_letter_code
_entity_poly.pdbx_strand_id
1 'polypeptide(L)'
;MEAWKTFSIKHCIDIISLLLKELKTSTLNACLKKIRPSSVEIESVRESSENEIGGILELAKSIGGEGFVDMAIEDVQDLLVEEEVNEADLMEMASEAVNQIDSEDISTDEDCGVVIAT
;
A
#
# COMPACT_ATOMS: atom_id res chain seq x y z
N MET A 1 13.86 -13.25 -33.90
CA MET A 1 12.89 -12.22 -33.48
C MET A 1 12.92 -12.21 -31.96
N GLU A 2 13.44 -11.14 -31.37
CA GLU A 2 13.71 -11.09 -29.94
C GLU A 2 12.47 -10.56 -29.20
N ALA A 3 11.59 -11.48 -28.79
CA ALA A 3 10.32 -11.14 -28.13
C ALA A 3 10.52 -10.28 -26.87
N TRP A 4 11.68 -10.38 -26.22
CA TRP A 4 12.06 -9.55 -25.08
C TRP A 4 12.24 -8.07 -25.43
N LYS A 5 12.57 -7.72 -26.69
CA LYS A 5 12.67 -6.33 -27.15
C LYS A 5 11.31 -5.64 -27.31
N THR A 6 10.26 -6.41 -27.52
CA THR A 6 8.88 -5.92 -27.62
C THR A 6 8.14 -5.98 -26.28
N PHE A 7 8.73 -6.64 -25.29
CA PHE A 7 8.14 -6.82 -23.96
C PHE A 7 8.50 -5.64 -23.07
N SER A 8 7.53 -4.74 -22.87
CA SER A 8 7.68 -3.54 -22.02
C SER A 8 7.17 -3.78 -20.61
N ILE A 9 7.50 -2.86 -19.68
CA ILE A 9 6.97 -2.85 -18.29
C ILE A 9 5.43 -2.88 -18.28
N LYS A 10 4.79 -2.22 -19.25
CA LYS A 10 3.33 -2.30 -19.42
C LYS A 10 2.85 -3.75 -19.55
N HIS A 11 3.55 -4.58 -20.32
CA HIS A 11 3.20 -5.99 -20.46
C HIS A 11 3.35 -6.75 -19.14
N CYS A 12 4.34 -6.42 -18.30
CA CYS A 12 4.42 -6.96 -16.94
C CYS A 12 3.20 -6.60 -16.11
N ILE A 13 2.79 -5.32 -16.13
CA ILE A 13 1.64 -4.81 -15.37
C ILE A 13 0.34 -5.48 -15.84
N ASP A 14 0.16 -5.63 -17.16
CA ASP A 14 -1.01 -6.28 -17.75
C ASP A 14 -1.09 -7.76 -17.32
N ILE A 15 0.05 -8.48 -17.32
CA ILE A 15 0.12 -9.88 -16.91
C ILE A 15 -0.14 -10.02 -15.40
N ILE A 16 0.45 -9.17 -14.57
CA ILE A 16 0.23 -9.20 -13.12
C ILE A 16 -1.25 -8.91 -12.83
N SER A 17 -1.83 -7.90 -13.47
CA SER A 17 -3.26 -7.56 -13.33
C SER A 17 -4.17 -8.73 -13.73
N LEU A 18 -3.86 -9.43 -14.82
CA LEU A 18 -4.61 -10.62 -15.24
C LEU A 18 -4.49 -11.75 -14.21
N LEU A 19 -3.28 -12.02 -13.73
CA LEU A 19 -3.03 -13.05 -12.73
C LEU A 19 -3.73 -12.73 -11.40
N LEU A 20 -3.77 -11.46 -10.99
CA LEU A 20 -4.48 -11.04 -9.78
C LEU A 20 -6.00 -11.23 -9.90
N LYS A 21 -6.57 -11.10 -11.09
CA LYS A 21 -8.00 -11.39 -11.34
C LYS A 21 -8.32 -12.88 -11.33
N GLU A 22 -7.39 -13.72 -11.79
CA GLU A 22 -7.60 -15.17 -11.86
C GLU A 22 -7.19 -15.92 -10.58
N LEU A 23 -6.26 -15.37 -9.79
CA LEU A 23 -5.84 -15.98 -8.54
C LEU A 23 -6.94 -15.89 -7.50
N LYS A 24 -7.17 -17.01 -6.81
CA LYS A 24 -7.93 -17.00 -5.56
C LYS A 24 -7.21 -16.11 -4.54
N THR A 25 -7.96 -15.24 -3.88
CA THR A 25 -7.50 -14.36 -2.81
C THR A 25 -6.72 -15.11 -1.74
N SER A 26 -7.12 -16.35 -1.42
CA SER A 26 -6.39 -17.21 -0.47
C SER A 26 -4.97 -17.57 -0.92
N THR A 27 -4.76 -17.83 -2.22
CA THR A 27 -3.44 -18.11 -2.79
C THR A 27 -2.60 -16.85 -2.83
N LEU A 28 -3.17 -15.73 -3.25
CA LEU A 28 -2.50 -14.44 -3.27
C LEU A 28 -2.05 -14.05 -1.85
N ASN A 29 -2.94 -14.23 -0.87
CA ASN A 29 -2.67 -13.92 0.52
C ASN A 29 -1.55 -14.81 1.09
N ALA A 30 -1.55 -16.10 0.77
CA ALA A 30 -0.49 -17.01 1.19
C ALA A 30 0.89 -16.65 0.57
N CYS A 31 0.91 -16.22 -0.69
CA CYS A 31 2.13 -15.81 -1.38
C CYS A 31 2.67 -14.48 -0.83
N LEU A 32 1.81 -13.47 -0.71
CA LEU A 32 2.21 -12.15 -0.21
C LEU A 32 2.58 -12.18 1.26
N LYS A 33 1.98 -13.06 2.09
CA LYS A 33 2.34 -13.21 3.50
C LYS A 33 3.82 -13.58 3.71
N LYS A 34 4.44 -14.24 2.72
CA LYS A 34 5.88 -14.56 2.76
C LYS A 34 6.77 -13.37 2.41
N ILE A 35 6.26 -12.43 1.61
CA ILE A 35 7.01 -11.26 1.11
C ILE A 35 6.78 -10.05 2.03
N ARG A 36 5.56 -9.88 2.53
CA ARG A 36 5.14 -8.85 3.47
C ARG A 36 4.30 -9.47 4.59
N PRO A 37 4.92 -9.94 5.68
CA PRO A 37 4.22 -10.65 6.75
C PRO A 37 3.17 -9.81 7.49
N SER A 38 3.30 -8.48 7.46
CA SER A 38 2.51 -7.54 8.24
C SER A 38 1.30 -6.92 7.51
N SER A 39 1.05 -7.23 6.23
CA SER A 39 -0.03 -6.55 5.47
C SER A 39 -0.72 -7.45 4.46
N VAL A 40 -1.21 -8.60 4.90
CA VAL A 40 -1.95 -9.47 3.99
C VAL A 40 -3.22 -9.98 4.65
N GLU A 41 -4.08 -9.03 4.94
CA GLU A 41 -5.50 -9.20 4.66
C GLU A 41 -5.76 -8.37 3.39
N ILE A 42 -5.43 -8.92 2.22
CA ILE A 42 -6.21 -8.54 1.03
C ILE A 42 -7.54 -9.21 1.26
N GLU A 43 -8.33 -8.60 2.13
CA GLU A 43 -9.73 -8.85 2.17
C GLU A 43 -10.21 -8.39 0.80
N SER A 44 -10.65 -9.36 0.00
CA SER A 44 -11.29 -9.13 -1.29
C SER A 44 -12.07 -7.86 -1.19
N VAL A 45 -11.66 -6.80 -1.92
CA VAL A 45 -12.32 -5.48 -2.02
C VAL A 45 -13.59 -5.51 -1.21
N ARG A 46 -13.48 -5.28 0.10
CA ARG A 46 -14.65 -5.42 0.97
C ARG A 46 -15.51 -4.27 0.50
N GLU A 47 -16.47 -4.54 -0.38
CA GLU A 47 -17.70 -3.79 -0.41
C GLU A 47 -18.08 -3.72 1.06
N SER A 48 -17.80 -2.57 1.69
CA SER A 48 -17.97 -2.43 3.12
C SER A 48 -19.41 -2.81 3.35
N SER A 49 -19.60 -3.97 3.98
CA SER A 49 -20.93 -4.52 4.05
C SER A 49 -21.74 -3.49 4.83
N GLU A 50 -22.97 -3.16 4.42
CA GLU A 50 -23.78 -2.17 5.14
C GLU A 50 -23.84 -2.46 6.66
N ASN A 51 -23.62 -3.72 7.02
CA ASN A 51 -23.43 -4.22 8.37
C ASN A 51 -22.19 -3.68 9.11
N GLU A 52 -21.04 -3.50 8.46
CA GLU A 52 -19.83 -2.91 9.05
C GLU A 52 -19.99 -1.41 9.28
N ILE A 53 -20.57 -0.70 8.30
CA ILE A 53 -20.89 0.74 8.44
C ILE A 53 -21.87 0.94 9.60
N GLY A 54 -22.88 0.06 9.72
CA GLY A 54 -23.80 0.04 10.85
C GLY A 54 -23.09 -0.06 12.21
N GLY A 55 -22.08 -0.92 12.33
CA GLY A 55 -21.27 -1.05 13.54
C GLY A 55 -20.44 0.20 13.88
N ILE A 56 -19.89 0.86 12.86
CA ILE A 56 -19.15 2.12 13.02
C ILE A 56 -20.09 3.22 13.55
N LEU A 57 -21.29 3.35 12.95
CA LEU A 57 -22.29 4.33 13.38
C LEU A 57 -22.77 4.06 14.82
N GLU A 58 -22.99 2.80 15.18
CA GLU A 58 -23.41 2.43 16.54
C GLU A 58 -22.33 2.81 17.57
N LEU A 59 -21.06 2.55 17.25
CA LEU A 59 -19.93 2.94 18.10
C LEU A 59 -19.80 4.46 18.20
N ALA A 60 -19.88 5.18 17.08
CA ALA A 60 -19.84 6.65 17.06
C ALA A 60 -20.95 7.25 17.95
N LYS A 61 -22.19 6.78 17.77
CA LYS A 61 -23.34 7.20 18.58
C LYS A 61 -23.18 6.86 20.06
N SER A 62 -22.53 5.74 20.37
CA SER A 62 -22.26 5.32 21.74
C SER A 62 -21.18 6.16 22.43
N ILE A 63 -20.17 6.62 21.68
CA ILE A 63 -19.17 7.58 22.17
C ILE A 63 -19.86 8.93 22.44
N GLY A 64 -20.78 9.34 21.56
CA GLY A 64 -21.53 10.58 21.66
C GLY A 64 -20.69 11.82 21.38
N GLY A 65 -21.30 12.99 21.56
CA GLY A 65 -20.69 14.29 21.21
C GLY A 65 -21.14 14.82 19.85
N GLU A 66 -20.93 16.12 19.65
CA GLU A 66 -21.29 16.82 18.41
C GLU A 66 -20.51 16.21 17.22
N GLY A 67 -21.22 15.89 16.14
CA GLY A 67 -20.67 15.23 14.96
C GLY A 67 -20.68 13.69 15.00
N PHE A 68 -20.57 13.06 16.17
CA PHE A 68 -20.66 11.59 16.28
C PHE A 68 -22.11 11.10 16.40
N VAL A 69 -22.97 11.86 17.08
CA VAL A 69 -24.41 11.52 17.21
C VAL A 69 -25.13 11.66 15.88
N ASP A 70 -24.75 12.67 15.11
CA ASP A 70 -25.36 13.03 13.83
C ASP A 70 -24.72 12.30 12.63
N MET A 71 -23.72 11.46 12.87
CA MET A 71 -23.00 10.70 11.85
C MET A 71 -23.96 9.79 11.07
N ALA A 72 -23.91 9.93 9.75
CA ALA A 72 -24.73 9.21 8.79
C ALA A 72 -23.89 8.18 8.01
N ILE A 73 -24.57 7.34 7.23
CA ILE A 73 -23.92 6.27 6.47
C ILE A 73 -23.01 6.88 5.39
N GLU A 74 -23.47 7.97 4.79
CA GLU A 74 -22.79 8.72 3.74
C GLU A 74 -21.42 9.23 4.22
N ASP A 75 -21.35 9.73 5.46
CA ASP A 75 -20.10 10.23 6.05
C ASP A 75 -19.02 9.14 6.12
N VAL A 76 -19.41 7.88 6.40
CA VAL A 76 -18.49 6.74 6.43
C VAL A 76 -18.18 6.25 5.02
N GLN A 77 -19.18 6.24 4.13
CA GLN A 77 -18.98 5.84 2.74
C GLN A 77 -17.99 6.75 2.01
N ASP A 78 -18.08 8.07 2.21
CA ASP A 78 -17.17 9.05 1.60
C ASP A 78 -15.72 8.80 2.01
N LEU A 79 -15.48 8.31 3.24
CA LEU A 79 -14.14 7.95 3.72
C LEU A 79 -13.62 6.63 3.16
N LEU A 80 -14.52 5.76 2.70
CA LEU A 80 -14.19 4.46 2.12
C LEU A 80 -14.00 4.52 0.60
N VAL A 81 -14.25 5.67 -0.02
CA VAL A 81 -13.93 5.89 -1.44
C VAL A 81 -12.42 5.82 -1.59
N GLU A 82 -11.93 4.77 -2.26
CA GLU A 82 -10.54 4.69 -2.66
C GLU A 82 -10.24 5.82 -3.64
N GLU A 83 -9.30 6.69 -3.28
CA GLU A 83 -8.79 7.70 -4.19
C GLU A 83 -7.99 7.00 -5.29
N GLU A 84 -8.32 7.26 -6.56
CA GLU A 84 -7.59 6.69 -7.70
C GLU A 84 -6.18 7.30 -7.74
N VAL A 85 -5.20 6.55 -7.23
CA VAL A 85 -3.78 6.93 -7.31
C VAL A 85 -3.34 6.87 -8.77
N ASN A 86 -3.01 8.03 -9.34
CA ASN A 86 -2.49 8.13 -10.69
C ASN A 86 -0.95 8.01 -10.72
N GLU A 87 -0.35 8.00 -11.91
CA GLU A 87 1.11 7.83 -12.07
C GLU A 87 1.92 8.95 -11.41
N ALA A 88 1.42 10.19 -11.42
CA ALA A 88 2.09 11.32 -10.78
C ALA A 88 2.07 11.18 -9.26
N ASP A 89 0.92 10.81 -8.69
CA ASP A 89 0.76 10.57 -7.26
C ASP A 89 1.71 9.44 -6.80
N LEU A 90 1.82 8.38 -7.60
CA LEU A 90 2.75 7.27 -7.32
C LEU A 90 4.22 7.73 -7.34
N MET A 91 4.58 8.59 -8.30
CA MET A 91 5.94 9.12 -8.41
C MET A 91 6.28 10.05 -7.24
N GLU A 92 5.31 10.85 -6.79
CA GLU A 92 5.43 11.72 -5.63
C GLU A 92 5.66 10.89 -4.35
N MET A 93 4.81 9.90 -4.07
CA MET A 93 4.96 9.01 -2.93
C MET A 93 6.32 8.29 -2.93
N ALA A 94 6.80 7.85 -4.10
CA ALA A 94 8.11 7.22 -4.24
C ALA A 94 9.25 8.20 -3.90
N SER A 95 9.11 9.48 -4.29
CA SER A 95 10.10 10.52 -3.99
C SER A 95 10.13 10.87 -2.49
N GLU A 96 8.98 10.93 -1.84
CA GLU A 96 8.87 11.17 -0.40
C GLU A 96 9.50 10.04 0.42
N ALA A 97 9.32 8.79 -0.02
CA ALA A 97 9.93 7.63 0.62
C ALA A 97 11.47 7.67 0.53
N VAL A 98 12.02 8.14 -0.58
CA VAL A 98 13.47 8.28 -0.77
C VAL A 98 14.04 9.40 0.11
N ASN A 99 13.34 10.54 0.20
CA ASN A 99 13.77 11.68 1.02
C ASN A 99 13.78 11.40 2.53
N GLN A 100 13.06 10.37 3.00
CA GLN A 100 13.04 9.94 4.40
C GLN A 100 14.22 9.04 4.78
N ILE A 101 15.00 8.54 3.81
CA ILE A 101 16.12 7.62 4.04
C ILE A 101 17.46 8.39 4.17
N ASP A 102 17.53 9.61 3.63
CA ASP A 102 18.78 10.40 3.57
C ASP A 102 19.11 11.19 4.86
N SER A 103 18.28 11.11 5.91
CA SER A 103 18.43 11.90 7.13
C SER A 103 19.01 11.15 8.34
N GLU A 104 19.26 9.84 8.24
CA GLU A 104 19.93 9.08 9.29
C GLU A 104 21.15 8.32 8.72
N ASP A 105 22.34 8.65 9.25
CA ASP A 105 23.65 8.01 9.05
C ASP A 105 24.51 8.39 7.82
N ILE A 106 25.09 9.59 7.89
CA ILE A 106 26.51 9.77 7.51
C ILE A 106 27.33 10.33 8.69
N SER A 107 27.53 9.54 9.74
CA SER A 107 28.63 9.83 10.65
C SER A 107 29.94 9.60 9.89
N THR A 108 30.68 10.70 9.73
CA THR A 108 32.02 10.73 9.15
C THR A 108 33.01 10.37 10.25
N ASP A 109 33.65 9.21 10.16
CA ASP A 109 34.88 8.94 10.89
C ASP A 109 36.03 8.77 9.89
N GLU A 110 36.92 9.75 9.93
CA GLU A 110 38.23 9.73 9.29
C GLU A 110 39.17 8.72 9.99
N ASP A 111 40.09 8.17 9.17
CA ASP A 111 41.42 7.65 9.50
C ASP A 111 41.60 6.31 10.26
N CYS A 112 42.18 5.34 9.54
CA CYS A 112 43.50 4.81 9.91
C CYS A 112 44.13 4.10 8.72
N GLY A 113 45.12 4.74 8.11
CA GLY A 113 45.96 4.14 7.06
C GLY A 113 46.70 2.88 7.53
N VAL A 114 46.76 1.88 6.65
CA VAL A 114 47.76 0.81 6.73
C VAL A 114 48.47 0.73 5.39
N VAL A 115 49.62 1.42 5.33
CA VAL A 115 50.68 1.12 4.37
C VAL A 115 51.36 -0.16 4.85
N ILE A 116 51.33 -1.22 4.05
CA ILE A 116 52.38 -2.24 4.11
C ILE A 116 52.85 -2.50 2.69
N ALA A 117 53.98 -1.87 2.36
CA ALA A 117 54.84 -2.30 1.29
C ALA A 117 55.67 -3.49 1.80
N THR A 118 55.67 -4.60 1.08
CA THR A 118 56.88 -5.39 0.80
C THR A 118 56.66 -6.21 -0.46
#